data_AF-A0A7Z9M570-F1
#
_entry.id   AF-A0A7Z9M570-F1
#
_cell.length_a   1.000
_cell.length_b   1.000
_cell.length_c   1.000
_cell.angle_alpha   90.00
_cell.angle_beta   90.00
_cell.angle_gamma   90.00
#
_symmetry.space_group_name_H-M   'P 1'
#
loop_
_entity.id
_entity.type
_entity.pdbx_description
1 polymer ?
#
loop_
_entity_poly.entity_id
_entity_poly.type
_entity_poly.pdbx_seq_one_letter_code
_entity_poly.pdbx_strand_id
1 'polypeptide(L)'
;MIKAQQLFQLYFGEKYTNKQISDRFHEWRKSSDKDDETRFRIMIDGARSQKSDFSKQWKWIVIQVLLWLWISYKYELLPVVHVMAFLSIFIQFSLNAAAVVTDKKQLFSAFIGKQISDLRSVSTLLWDVLEEMVEDPDEIMKVPEKNVTPDVEWPDIMIELVGNKYDDSLPFIRTVIGHDVSSLIHPAEFGLTHKNDRKKATSAFTMLKLFAEHNPFRFKGHGSQKNSVEKRILRLRDIFSAYFGERGPGPISRYQESIGWECYINVEDRTDTWKKIEHDRYNDVTSML
;
A
#
# COMPACT_ATOMS: atom_id res chain seq x y z
N MET A 1 1.64 -32.14 17.55
CA MET A 1 0.65 -31.40 18.36
C MET A 1 0.15 -30.12 17.67
N ILE A 2 1.05 -29.35 17.05
CA ILE A 2 0.77 -28.09 16.31
C ILE A 2 -0.36 -28.21 15.25
N LYS A 3 -0.42 -29.29 14.45
CA LYS A 3 -1.46 -29.46 13.39
C LYS A 3 -2.90 -29.53 13.90
N ALA A 4 -3.13 -30.08 15.10
CA ALA A 4 -4.50 -30.22 15.65
C ALA A 4 -5.03 -28.89 16.19
N GLN A 5 -4.19 -28.13 16.89
CA GLN A 5 -4.51 -26.75 17.31
C GLN A 5 -4.79 -25.84 16.12
N GLN A 6 -4.01 -25.97 15.03
CA GLN A 6 -4.20 -25.21 13.80
C GLN A 6 -5.55 -25.51 13.14
N LEU A 7 -5.89 -26.80 13.03
CA LEU A 7 -7.21 -27.24 12.55
C LEU A 7 -8.32 -26.70 13.44
N PHE A 8 -8.14 -26.78 14.76
CA PHE A 8 -9.11 -26.27 15.72
C PHE A 8 -9.35 -24.77 15.55
N GLN A 9 -8.30 -23.95 15.46
CA GLN A 9 -8.41 -22.51 15.22
C GLN A 9 -9.05 -22.19 13.86
N LEU A 10 -8.78 -22.97 12.83
CA LEU A 10 -9.39 -22.74 11.52
C LEU A 10 -10.91 -23.05 11.48
N TYR A 11 -11.41 -23.85 12.42
CA TYR A 11 -12.84 -24.15 12.57
C TYR A 11 -13.55 -23.33 13.64
N PHE A 12 -12.89 -23.07 14.76
CA PHE A 12 -13.46 -22.51 15.99
C PHE A 12 -12.78 -21.22 16.46
N GLY A 13 -11.71 -20.80 15.78
CA GLY A 13 -11.04 -19.54 16.06
C GLY A 13 -11.89 -18.31 15.71
N GLU A 14 -11.39 -17.17 16.16
CA GLU A 14 -12.01 -15.87 15.96
C GLU A 14 -12.18 -15.54 14.48
N LYS A 15 -13.22 -14.76 14.19
CA LYS A 15 -13.47 -14.23 12.85
C LYS A 15 -13.18 -12.75 12.86
N TYR A 16 -12.44 -12.32 11.86
CA TYR A 16 -12.09 -10.94 11.63
C TYR A 16 -12.73 -10.46 10.33
N THR A 17 -12.90 -9.16 10.23
CA THR A 17 -13.24 -8.52 8.95
C THR A 17 -11.99 -8.45 8.07
N ASN A 18 -12.16 -8.36 6.75
CA ASN A 18 -11.04 -8.19 5.83
C ASN A 18 -10.21 -6.93 6.16
N LYS A 19 -10.85 -5.88 6.68
CA LYS A 19 -10.14 -4.68 7.15
C LYS A 19 -9.20 -5.01 8.30
N GLN A 20 -9.71 -5.63 9.37
CA GLN A 20 -8.89 -6.02 10.53
C GLN A 20 -7.72 -6.95 10.15
N ILE A 21 -7.93 -7.86 9.19
CA ILE A 21 -6.85 -8.74 8.74
C ILE A 21 -5.81 -7.97 7.92
N SER A 22 -6.25 -7.03 7.07
CA SER A 22 -5.36 -6.12 6.34
C SER A 22 -4.52 -5.29 7.30
N ASP A 23 -5.14 -4.69 8.31
CA ASP A 23 -4.47 -3.85 9.31
C ASP A 23 -3.41 -4.66 10.06
N ARG A 24 -3.74 -5.86 10.55
CA ARG A 24 -2.78 -6.76 11.21
C ARG A 24 -1.64 -7.21 10.27
N PHE A 25 -1.94 -7.45 9.00
CA PHE A 25 -0.91 -7.76 8.00
C PHE A 25 0.02 -6.56 7.77
N HIS A 26 -0.52 -5.35 7.67
CA HIS A 26 0.27 -4.12 7.54
C HIS A 26 1.15 -3.85 8.76
N GLU A 27 0.62 -4.06 9.97
CA GLU A 27 1.38 -3.92 11.22
C GLU A 27 2.54 -4.92 11.30
N TRP A 28 2.28 -6.20 11.04
CA TRP A 28 3.32 -7.23 10.98
C TRP A 28 4.35 -6.94 9.89
N ARG A 29 3.92 -6.41 8.74
CA ARG A 29 4.85 -6.04 7.66
C ARG A 29 5.82 -4.95 8.09
N LYS A 30 5.32 -3.94 8.81
CA LYS A 30 6.10 -2.78 9.27
C LYS A 30 6.88 -3.07 10.58
N SER A 31 6.70 -4.23 11.22
CA SER A 31 7.44 -4.55 12.44
C SER A 31 8.92 -4.76 12.15
N SER A 32 9.77 -4.35 13.11
CA SER A 32 11.22 -4.57 13.05
C SER A 32 11.60 -6.04 13.22
N ASP A 33 10.77 -6.80 13.94
CA ASP A 33 10.89 -8.25 14.10
C ASP A 33 9.71 -8.91 13.38
N LYS A 34 9.97 -9.45 12.18
CA LYS A 34 8.98 -10.16 11.37
C LYS A 34 8.94 -11.61 11.82
N ASP A 35 8.22 -11.87 12.90
CA ASP A 35 8.15 -13.22 13.45
C ASP A 35 7.21 -14.12 12.62
N ASP A 36 7.65 -15.36 12.41
CA ASP A 36 6.90 -16.35 11.64
C ASP A 36 5.62 -16.80 12.35
N GLU A 37 5.57 -16.71 13.69
CA GLU A 37 4.40 -17.14 14.47
C GLU A 37 3.20 -16.20 14.25
N THR A 38 3.42 -14.89 14.28
CA THR A 38 2.43 -13.86 14.01
C THR A 38 1.99 -13.92 12.55
N ARG A 39 2.93 -14.05 11.60
CA ARG A 39 2.61 -14.28 10.19
C ARG A 39 1.66 -15.46 10.06
N PHE A 40 2.02 -16.57 10.67
CA PHE A 40 1.24 -17.80 10.61
C PHE A 40 -0.15 -17.65 11.26
N ARG A 41 -0.24 -16.95 12.39
CA ARG A 41 -1.52 -16.66 13.06
C ARG A 41 -2.44 -15.81 12.18
N ILE A 42 -1.89 -14.77 11.53
CA ILE A 42 -2.62 -13.96 10.54
C ILE A 42 -3.13 -14.85 9.39
N MET A 43 -2.33 -15.83 8.93
CA MET A 43 -2.76 -16.75 7.87
C MET A 43 -3.94 -17.63 8.30
N ILE A 44 -3.93 -18.17 9.52
CA ILE A 44 -5.03 -18.99 10.04
C ILE A 44 -6.28 -18.16 10.25
N ASP A 45 -6.17 -17.04 10.97
CA ASP A 45 -7.27 -16.12 11.27
C ASP A 45 -7.89 -15.58 9.98
N GLY A 46 -7.03 -15.26 9.01
CA GLY A 46 -7.40 -14.81 7.68
C GLY A 46 -8.20 -15.85 6.90
N ALA A 47 -7.70 -17.07 6.82
CA ALA A 47 -8.40 -18.18 6.17
C ALA A 47 -9.74 -18.49 6.86
N ARG A 48 -9.76 -18.57 8.19
CA ARG A 48 -10.98 -18.80 8.99
C ARG A 48 -12.09 -17.82 8.63
N SER A 49 -11.72 -16.56 8.47
CA SER A 49 -12.62 -15.43 8.24
C SER A 49 -13.24 -15.39 6.84
N GLN A 50 -12.68 -16.14 5.88
CA GLN A 50 -13.23 -16.21 4.53
C GLN A 50 -14.57 -16.96 4.50
N LYS A 51 -15.45 -16.52 3.59
CA LYS A 51 -16.73 -17.17 3.31
C LYS A 51 -16.54 -18.13 2.15
N SER A 52 -16.67 -19.43 2.44
CA SER A 52 -16.59 -20.49 1.44
C SER A 52 -17.99 -20.91 0.99
N ASP A 53 -18.19 -21.07 -0.32
CA ASP A 53 -19.47 -21.54 -0.86
C ASP A 53 -19.76 -23.01 -0.49
N PHE A 54 -18.73 -23.83 -0.30
CA PHE A 54 -18.85 -25.20 0.23
C PHE A 54 -19.46 -25.24 1.63
N SER A 55 -19.37 -24.13 2.39
CA SER A 55 -20.03 -24.04 3.71
C SER A 55 -21.55 -24.17 3.61
N LYS A 56 -22.15 -23.93 2.44
CA LYS A 56 -23.59 -24.16 2.21
C LYS A 56 -23.95 -25.65 2.20
N GLN A 57 -23.01 -26.53 1.84
CA GLN A 57 -23.22 -27.99 1.80
C GLN A 57 -23.48 -28.59 3.19
N TRP A 58 -23.08 -27.89 4.26
CA TRP A 58 -23.38 -28.30 5.64
C TRP A 58 -24.89 -28.50 5.89
N LYS A 59 -25.74 -27.69 5.26
CA LYS A 59 -27.19 -27.82 5.39
C LYS A 59 -27.68 -29.18 4.89
N TRP A 60 -27.14 -29.65 3.77
CA TRP A 60 -27.51 -30.94 3.19
C TRP A 60 -27.05 -32.11 4.05
N ILE A 61 -25.85 -32.04 4.61
CA ILE A 61 -25.33 -33.07 5.52
C ILE A 61 -26.22 -33.17 6.78
N VAL A 62 -26.63 -32.03 7.35
CA VAL A 62 -27.56 -32.03 8.50
C VAL A 62 -28.92 -32.64 8.13
N ILE A 63 -29.47 -32.29 6.96
CA ILE A 63 -30.72 -32.89 6.48
C ILE A 63 -30.59 -34.41 6.32
N GLN A 64 -29.48 -34.90 5.75
CA GLN A 64 -29.22 -36.33 5.61
C GLN A 64 -29.12 -37.03 6.97
N VAL A 65 -28.45 -36.44 7.96
CA VAL A 65 -28.38 -36.96 9.33
C VAL A 65 -29.78 -37.06 9.95
N LEU A 66 -30.59 -36.01 9.84
CA LEU A 66 -31.95 -35.99 10.40
C LEU A 66 -32.87 -37.02 9.73
N LEU A 67 -32.81 -37.12 8.40
CA LEU A 67 -33.53 -38.14 7.64
C LEU A 67 -33.10 -39.54 8.07
N TRP A 68 -31.80 -39.75 8.27
CA TRP A 68 -31.29 -41.05 8.67
C TRP A 68 -31.68 -41.43 10.08
N LEU A 69 -31.64 -40.50 11.03
CA LEU A 69 -32.16 -40.69 12.38
C LEU A 69 -33.66 -41.04 12.37
N TRP A 70 -34.44 -40.37 11.52
CA TRP A 70 -35.87 -40.64 11.40
C TRP A 70 -36.16 -42.04 10.83
N ILE A 71 -35.44 -42.44 9.77
CA ILE A 71 -35.55 -43.78 9.19
C ILE A 71 -35.11 -44.84 10.21
N SER A 72 -34.00 -44.61 10.90
CA SER A 72 -33.47 -45.50 11.93
C SER A 72 -34.41 -45.69 13.11
N TYR A 73 -35.20 -44.67 13.47
CA TYR A 73 -36.20 -44.76 14.53
C TYR A 73 -37.45 -45.49 14.07
N LYS A 74 -37.88 -45.29 12.83
CA LYS A 74 -39.14 -45.83 12.30
C LYS A 74 -39.04 -47.29 11.85
N TYR A 75 -37.86 -47.74 11.44
CA TYR A 75 -37.66 -49.07 10.86
C TYR A 75 -36.60 -49.85 11.65
N GLU A 76 -36.89 -51.11 11.98
CA GLU A 76 -35.91 -52.05 12.55
C GLU A 76 -34.93 -52.52 11.47
N LEU A 77 -33.97 -51.67 11.14
CA LEU A 77 -32.94 -51.97 10.16
C LEU A 77 -31.84 -52.86 10.75
N LEU A 78 -31.19 -53.64 9.89
CA LEU A 78 -30.04 -54.45 10.27
C LEU A 78 -28.87 -53.55 10.73
N PRO A 79 -28.09 -53.95 11.76
CA PRO A 79 -26.94 -53.18 12.26
C PRO A 79 -25.94 -52.76 11.17
N VAL A 80 -25.71 -53.61 10.18
CA VAL A 80 -24.81 -53.33 9.05
C VAL A 80 -25.26 -52.09 8.27
N VAL A 81 -26.57 -51.88 8.12
CA VAL A 81 -27.13 -50.72 7.41
C VAL A 81 -26.87 -49.43 8.18
N HIS A 82 -26.98 -49.45 9.52
CA HIS A 82 -26.63 -48.30 10.35
C HIS A 82 -25.15 -47.94 10.25
N VAL A 83 -24.27 -48.94 10.25
CA VAL A 83 -22.81 -48.75 10.11
C VAL A 83 -22.47 -48.14 8.74
N MET A 84 -23.04 -48.67 7.66
CA MET A 84 -22.80 -48.13 6.30
C MET A 84 -23.27 -46.69 6.16
N ALA A 85 -24.44 -46.36 6.68
CA ALA A 85 -24.96 -45.00 6.59
C ALA A 85 -24.18 -44.02 7.48
N PHE A 86 -23.75 -44.45 8.68
CA PHE A 86 -22.83 -43.66 9.50
C PHE A 86 -21.52 -43.37 8.75
N LEU A 87 -20.89 -44.40 8.16
CA LEU A 87 -19.68 -44.24 7.37
C LEU A 87 -19.87 -43.29 6.19
N SER A 88 -20.99 -43.40 5.47
CA SER A 88 -21.31 -42.51 4.36
C SER A 88 -21.43 -41.05 4.80
N ILE A 89 -22.17 -40.79 5.88
CA ILE A 89 -22.33 -39.44 6.45
C ILE A 89 -20.98 -38.92 6.95
N PHE A 90 -20.20 -39.77 7.62
CA PHE A 90 -18.89 -39.40 8.14
C PHE A 90 -17.90 -39.05 7.03
N ILE A 91 -17.83 -39.86 5.97
CA ILE A 91 -16.98 -39.59 4.79
C ILE A 91 -17.42 -38.27 4.14
N GLN A 92 -18.72 -38.07 3.92
CA GLN A 92 -19.23 -36.83 3.33
C GLN A 92 -18.95 -35.61 4.21
N PHE A 93 -19.08 -35.75 5.53
CA PHE A 93 -18.69 -34.74 6.52
C PHE A 93 -17.20 -34.40 6.39
N SER A 94 -16.32 -35.41 6.40
CA SER A 94 -14.87 -35.22 6.32
C SER A 94 -14.43 -34.58 5.00
N LEU A 95 -15.01 -34.99 3.87
CA LEU A 95 -14.70 -34.42 2.56
C LEU A 95 -15.16 -32.97 2.45
N ASN A 96 -16.39 -32.65 2.88
CA ASN A 96 -16.89 -31.28 2.87
C ASN A 96 -16.07 -30.38 3.82
N ALA A 97 -15.73 -30.89 4.99
CA ALA A 97 -14.81 -30.23 5.92
C ALA A 97 -13.48 -29.89 5.22
N ALA A 98 -12.81 -30.87 4.61
CA ALA A 98 -11.55 -30.65 3.89
C ALA A 98 -11.69 -29.64 2.74
N ALA A 99 -12.78 -29.70 1.97
CA ALA A 99 -13.06 -28.77 0.88
C ALA A 99 -13.22 -27.32 1.39
N VAL A 100 -14.01 -27.10 2.44
CA VAL A 100 -14.19 -25.78 3.06
C VAL A 100 -12.86 -25.20 3.54
N VAL A 101 -12.00 -26.01 4.18
CA VAL A 101 -10.67 -25.56 4.63
C VAL A 101 -9.81 -25.12 3.47
N THR A 102 -9.76 -25.93 2.41
CA THR A 102 -8.91 -25.69 1.25
C THR A 102 -9.36 -24.44 0.52
N ASP A 103 -10.66 -24.30 0.26
CA ASP A 103 -11.27 -23.14 -0.39
C ASP A 103 -11.03 -21.85 0.40
N LYS A 104 -11.25 -21.88 1.72
CA LYS A 104 -10.97 -20.74 2.60
C LYS A 104 -9.51 -20.30 2.58
N LYS A 105 -8.58 -21.25 2.60
CA LYS A 105 -7.15 -20.96 2.48
C LYS A 105 -6.84 -20.32 1.13
N GLN A 106 -7.37 -20.86 0.04
CA GLN A 106 -7.16 -20.33 -1.31
C GLN A 106 -7.73 -18.91 -1.46
N LEU A 107 -8.95 -18.66 -0.98
CA LEU A 107 -9.56 -17.33 -0.97
C LEU A 107 -8.70 -16.32 -0.20
N PHE A 108 -8.17 -16.73 0.95
CA PHE A 108 -7.31 -15.85 1.73
C PHE A 108 -5.94 -15.62 1.07
N SER A 109 -5.34 -16.65 0.48
CA SER A 109 -4.10 -16.52 -0.30
C SER A 109 -4.30 -15.58 -1.48
N ALA A 110 -5.45 -15.62 -2.17
CA ALA A 110 -5.77 -14.68 -3.23
C ALA A 110 -5.93 -13.24 -2.69
N PHE A 111 -6.57 -13.07 -1.54
CA PHE A 111 -6.72 -11.78 -0.89
C PHE A 111 -5.38 -11.15 -0.49
N ILE A 112 -4.51 -11.89 0.20
CA ILE A 112 -3.17 -11.41 0.58
C ILE A 112 -2.28 -11.24 -0.65
N GLY A 113 -2.34 -12.16 -1.62
CA GLY A 113 -1.59 -12.05 -2.87
C GLY A 113 -1.91 -10.74 -3.62
N LYS A 114 -3.19 -10.33 -3.63
CA LYS A 114 -3.59 -9.04 -4.16
C LYS A 114 -2.97 -7.88 -3.37
N GLN A 115 -3.01 -7.90 -2.04
CA GLN A 115 -2.38 -6.86 -1.22
C GLN A 115 -0.87 -6.76 -1.48
N ILE A 116 -0.16 -7.88 -1.53
CA ILE A 116 1.28 -7.92 -1.81
C ILE A 116 1.57 -7.38 -3.22
N SER A 117 0.73 -7.71 -4.20
CA SER A 117 0.84 -7.13 -5.54
C SER A 117 0.61 -5.62 -5.55
N ASP A 118 -0.37 -5.13 -4.80
CA ASP A 118 -0.68 -3.69 -4.69
C ASP A 118 0.47 -2.92 -4.00
N LEU A 119 1.27 -3.56 -3.14
CA LEU A 119 2.48 -2.96 -2.54
C LEU A 119 3.58 -2.66 -3.55
N ARG A 120 3.57 -3.28 -4.76
CA ARG A 120 4.52 -2.96 -5.84
C ARG A 120 4.21 -1.64 -6.54
N SER A 121 3.02 -1.08 -6.33
CA SER A 121 2.62 0.19 -6.94
C SER A 121 3.36 1.35 -6.30
N VAL A 122 3.94 2.22 -7.13
CA VAL A 122 4.53 3.50 -6.71
C VAL A 122 3.53 4.35 -5.93
N SER A 123 2.22 4.27 -6.25
CA SER A 123 1.17 4.99 -5.51
C SER A 123 1.04 4.52 -4.07
N THR A 124 1.17 3.22 -3.82
CA THR A 124 1.11 2.64 -2.47
C THR A 124 2.36 3.00 -1.70
N LEU A 125 3.53 2.95 -2.34
CA LEU A 125 4.79 3.40 -1.74
C LEU A 125 4.73 4.88 -1.35
N LEU A 126 4.28 5.74 -2.27
CA LEU A 126 4.09 7.16 -2.01
C LEU A 126 3.14 7.37 -0.83
N TRP A 127 2.02 6.65 -0.79
CA TRP A 127 1.06 6.78 0.31
C TRP A 127 1.68 6.41 1.66
N ASP A 128 2.43 5.30 1.74
CA ASP A 128 3.12 4.89 2.97
C ASP A 128 4.11 5.97 3.45
N VAL A 129 4.91 6.54 2.54
CA VAL A 129 5.88 7.60 2.86
C VAL A 129 5.16 8.85 3.37
N LEU A 130 4.03 9.23 2.76
CA LEU A 130 3.28 10.43 3.12
C LEU A 130 2.48 10.28 4.42
N GLU A 131 2.02 9.08 4.74
CA GLU A 131 1.29 8.79 5.98
C GLU A 131 2.19 8.94 7.21
N GLU A 132 3.48 8.64 7.07
CA GLU A 132 4.50 8.82 8.10
C GLU A 132 4.91 10.30 8.27
N MET A 133 4.60 11.15 7.28
CA MET A 133 4.87 12.59 7.32
C MET A 133 3.74 13.35 8.01
N VAL A 134 3.87 13.55 9.32
CA VAL A 134 3.05 14.52 10.06
C VAL A 134 3.54 15.93 9.76
N GLU A 135 2.68 16.71 9.09
CA GLU A 135 2.92 18.09 8.73
C GLU A 135 1.85 19.00 9.31
N ASP A 136 2.26 19.96 10.13
CA ASP A 136 1.44 21.09 10.53
C ASP A 136 1.63 22.22 9.49
N PRO A 137 0.56 22.69 8.82
CA PRO A 137 0.64 23.82 7.89
C PRO A 137 1.34 25.06 8.46
N ASP A 138 1.23 25.32 9.75
CA ASP A 138 1.85 26.48 10.41
C ASP A 138 3.37 26.31 10.60
N GLU A 139 3.86 25.07 10.53
CA GLU A 139 5.28 24.73 10.62
C GLU A 139 5.97 24.62 9.26
N ILE A 140 5.25 24.78 8.15
CA ILE A 140 5.83 24.75 6.81
C ILE A 140 6.43 26.12 6.48
N MET A 141 7.64 26.12 5.93
CA MET A 141 8.30 27.37 5.53
C MET A 141 7.51 28.08 4.43
N LYS A 142 7.31 29.40 4.56
CA LYS A 142 6.68 30.21 3.51
C LYS A 142 7.55 30.18 2.25
N VAL A 143 6.90 30.13 1.09
CA VAL A 143 7.60 30.15 -0.19
C VAL A 143 8.20 31.54 -0.38
N PRO A 144 9.53 31.68 -0.54
CA PRO A 144 10.12 32.97 -0.86
C PRO A 144 9.78 33.32 -2.31
N GLU A 145 9.05 34.42 -2.51
CA GLU A 145 8.85 35.01 -3.83
C GLU A 145 10.18 35.59 -4.32
N LYS A 146 10.76 34.96 -5.34
CA LYS A 146 12.02 35.41 -5.95
C LYS A 146 11.84 35.85 -7.40
N ASN A 147 10.84 35.30 -8.11
CA ASN A 147 10.56 35.58 -9.53
C ASN A 147 11.83 35.54 -10.39
N VAL A 148 12.64 34.48 -10.26
CA VAL A 148 14.00 34.44 -10.82
C VAL A 148 14.00 34.52 -12.35
N THR A 149 13.00 33.96 -13.03
CA THR A 149 12.94 33.88 -14.50
C THR A 149 11.51 33.83 -15.04
N PRO A 150 10.69 34.89 -14.90
CA PRO A 150 9.28 34.83 -15.32
C PRO A 150 9.09 34.61 -16.84
N ASP A 151 10.08 34.98 -17.65
CA ASP A 151 10.00 34.99 -19.12
C ASP A 151 10.43 33.67 -19.80
N VAL A 152 10.91 32.69 -19.03
CA VAL A 152 11.40 31.39 -19.55
C VAL A 152 10.29 30.35 -19.54
N GLU A 153 10.15 29.44 -20.50
CA GLU A 153 9.11 28.40 -20.41
C GLU A 153 9.42 27.34 -19.34
N TRP A 154 8.39 26.71 -18.77
CA TRP A 154 8.60 25.68 -17.72
C TRP A 154 9.57 24.55 -18.14
N PRO A 155 9.49 23.99 -19.37
CA PRO A 155 10.40 22.93 -19.83
C PRO A 155 11.86 23.34 -19.96
N ASP A 156 12.16 24.64 -20.02
CA ASP A 156 13.53 25.13 -20.11
C ASP A 156 14.20 25.29 -18.73
N ILE A 157 13.44 25.06 -17.66
CA ILE A 157 13.94 25.05 -16.29
C ILE A 157 14.27 23.62 -15.89
N MET A 158 15.49 23.42 -15.39
CA MET A 158 15.92 22.18 -14.78
C MET A 158 16.26 22.39 -13.31
N ILE A 159 15.76 21.49 -12.46
CA ILE A 159 16.07 21.40 -11.04
C ILE A 159 16.88 20.12 -10.84
N GLU A 160 18.11 20.26 -10.38
CA GLU A 160 18.97 19.14 -10.04
C GLU A 160 19.04 18.97 -8.52
N LEU A 161 18.79 17.76 -8.03
CA LEU A 161 19.03 17.37 -6.65
C LEU A 161 20.44 16.79 -6.53
N VAL A 162 21.33 17.51 -5.86
CA VAL A 162 22.75 17.18 -5.74
C VAL A 162 23.04 16.69 -4.33
N GLY A 163 23.75 15.58 -4.21
CA GLY A 163 24.08 14.97 -2.92
C GLY A 163 24.66 15.94 -1.91
N ASN A 164 24.11 15.93 -0.70
CA ASN A 164 24.63 16.67 0.44
C ASN A 164 25.48 15.73 1.27
N LYS A 165 26.79 16.02 1.35
CA LYS A 165 27.79 15.18 2.05
C LYS A 165 27.48 14.92 3.52
N TYR A 166 26.63 15.74 4.15
CA TYR A 166 26.31 15.65 5.56
C TYR A 166 24.92 15.05 5.83
N ASP A 167 24.04 15.00 4.83
CA ASP A 167 22.67 14.52 4.98
C ASP A 167 22.09 14.06 3.62
N ASP A 168 22.11 12.76 3.37
CA ASP A 168 21.60 12.16 2.14
C ASP A 168 20.08 12.36 1.96
N SER A 169 19.34 12.62 3.04
CA SER A 169 17.89 12.83 2.97
C SER A 169 17.52 14.20 2.40
N LEU A 170 18.43 15.17 2.52
CA LEU A 170 18.29 16.56 2.09
C LEU A 170 19.36 16.96 1.07
N PRO A 171 19.25 16.52 -0.20
CA PRO A 171 20.13 17.00 -1.25
C PRO A 171 20.04 18.51 -1.41
N PHE A 172 21.16 19.12 -1.78
CA PHE A 172 21.18 20.49 -2.25
C PHE A 172 20.41 20.60 -3.57
N ILE A 173 19.88 21.79 -3.83
CA ILE A 173 19.14 22.09 -5.04
C ILE A 173 20.00 22.99 -5.91
N ARG A 174 20.00 22.72 -7.22
CA ARG A 174 20.60 23.58 -8.23
C ARG A 174 19.59 23.81 -9.34
N THR A 175 19.45 25.06 -9.77
CA THR A 175 18.60 25.41 -10.91
C THR A 175 19.49 25.68 -12.11
N VAL A 176 19.16 25.06 -13.25
CA VAL A 176 19.81 25.28 -14.54
C VAL A 176 18.77 25.84 -15.49
N ILE A 177 19.07 26.96 -16.12
CA ILE A 177 18.17 27.66 -17.04
C ILE A 177 18.97 28.05 -18.27
N GLY A 178 18.76 27.33 -19.38
CA GLY A 178 19.61 27.47 -20.56
C GLY A 178 21.08 27.17 -20.24
N HIS A 179 21.93 28.20 -20.28
CA HIS A 179 23.36 28.10 -19.92
C HIS A 179 23.68 28.58 -18.50
N ASP A 180 22.71 29.16 -17.80
CA ASP A 180 22.90 29.71 -16.47
C ASP A 180 22.70 28.64 -15.41
N VAL A 181 23.73 28.44 -14.59
CA VAL A 181 23.75 27.43 -13.52
C VAL A 181 23.84 28.15 -12.19
N SER A 182 22.86 27.94 -11.31
CA SER A 182 22.86 28.54 -9.98
C SER A 182 23.90 27.90 -9.05
N SER A 183 24.23 28.60 -7.97
CA SER A 183 24.89 27.98 -6.83
C SER A 183 24.01 26.90 -6.21
N LEU A 184 24.64 25.98 -5.48
CA LEU A 184 23.93 24.99 -4.65
C LEU A 184 23.23 25.72 -3.50
N ILE A 185 21.92 25.50 -3.38
CA ILE A 185 21.09 26.07 -2.31
C ILE A 185 20.53 24.98 -1.41
N HIS A 186 20.33 25.30 -0.14
CA HIS A 186 19.69 24.39 0.80
C HIS A 186 18.19 24.29 0.50
N PRO A 187 17.53 23.10 0.62
CA PRO A 187 16.09 22.95 0.36
C PRO A 187 15.17 23.90 1.13
N ALA A 188 15.61 24.34 2.31
CA ALA A 188 14.94 25.37 3.10
C ALA A 188 14.74 26.68 2.31
N GLU A 189 15.71 27.09 1.48
CA GLU A 189 15.59 28.31 0.65
C GLU A 189 14.55 28.18 -0.46
N PHE A 190 14.07 26.96 -0.72
CA PHE A 190 13.02 26.65 -1.67
C PHE A 190 11.68 26.37 -0.97
N GLY A 191 11.61 26.49 0.36
CA GLY A 191 10.40 26.17 1.13
C GLY A 191 10.10 24.66 1.23
N LEU A 192 11.11 23.81 1.02
CA LEU A 192 10.96 22.34 0.99
C LEU A 192 11.27 21.66 2.33
N THR A 193 11.57 22.42 3.39
CA THR A 193 11.80 21.92 4.75
C THR A 193 10.86 22.58 5.76
N HIS A 194 10.73 22.00 6.95
CA HIS A 194 9.99 22.62 8.04
C HIS A 194 10.69 23.91 8.54
N LYS A 195 9.89 24.87 9.02
CA LYS A 195 10.32 26.15 9.57
C LYS A 195 11.09 25.97 10.88
N ASN A 196 10.60 25.08 11.74
CA ASN A 196 11.16 24.81 13.07
C ASN A 196 12.31 23.81 13.04
N ASP A 197 12.39 22.98 11.99
CA ASP A 197 13.49 22.04 11.78
C ASP A 197 13.87 21.95 10.30
N ARG A 198 14.99 22.61 9.94
CA ARG A 198 15.51 22.62 8.58
C ARG A 198 16.06 21.25 8.13
N LYS A 199 16.20 20.28 9.04
CA LYS A 199 16.63 18.92 8.71
C LYS A 199 15.46 18.02 8.31
N LYS A 200 14.22 18.46 8.54
CA LYS A 200 13.03 17.68 8.19
C LYS A 200 12.49 18.12 6.83
N ALA A 201 12.45 17.18 5.88
CA ALA A 201 11.85 17.36 4.57
C ALA A 201 10.32 17.49 4.66
N THR A 202 9.75 18.28 3.76
CA THR A 202 8.29 18.36 3.55
C THR A 202 7.83 17.37 2.50
N SER A 203 6.52 17.12 2.45
CA SER A 203 5.88 16.30 1.45
C SER A 203 5.94 16.90 0.05
N ALA A 204 6.04 18.23 -0.08
CA ALA A 204 6.35 18.86 -1.35
C ALA A 204 7.73 18.43 -1.87
N PHE A 205 8.70 18.24 -0.98
CA PHE A 205 10.01 17.71 -1.37
C PHE A 205 9.92 16.25 -1.82
N THR A 206 9.11 15.44 -1.13
CA THR A 206 8.81 14.07 -1.55
C THR A 206 8.17 14.03 -2.94
N MET A 207 7.24 14.94 -3.23
CA MET A 207 6.63 15.07 -4.56
C MET A 207 7.66 15.47 -5.63
N LEU A 208 8.58 16.38 -5.30
CA LEU A 208 9.67 16.76 -6.21
C LEU A 208 10.54 15.55 -6.57
N LYS A 209 10.95 14.77 -5.56
CA LYS A 209 11.72 13.52 -5.77
C LYS A 209 10.94 12.49 -6.58
N LEU A 210 9.63 12.37 -6.34
CA LEU A 210 8.75 11.51 -7.12
C LEU A 210 8.73 11.93 -8.60
N PHE A 211 8.56 13.22 -8.90
CA PHE A 211 8.55 13.72 -10.29
C PHE A 211 9.92 13.63 -10.98
N ALA A 212 11.02 13.54 -10.23
CA ALA A 212 12.33 13.26 -10.81
C ALA A 212 12.41 11.86 -11.42
N GLU A 213 11.68 10.89 -10.86
CA GLU A 213 11.69 9.50 -11.31
C GLU A 213 10.47 9.14 -12.16
N HIS A 214 9.30 9.63 -11.78
CA HIS A 214 8.00 9.31 -12.37
C HIS A 214 7.32 10.60 -12.85
N ASN A 215 7.58 10.96 -14.10
CA ASN A 215 6.90 12.06 -14.77
C ASN A 215 6.52 11.65 -16.21
N PRO A 216 5.23 11.60 -16.55
CA PRO A 216 4.06 11.91 -15.71
C PRO A 216 3.82 10.88 -14.60
N PHE A 217 3.20 11.31 -13.49
CA PHE A 217 2.83 10.46 -12.36
C PHE A 217 1.34 10.17 -12.32
N ARG A 218 0.96 8.90 -12.40
CA ARG A 218 -0.42 8.43 -12.28
C ARG A 218 -0.66 7.74 -10.93
N PHE A 219 -1.59 8.27 -10.15
CA PHE A 219 -1.93 7.71 -8.84
C PHE A 219 -3.06 6.68 -8.92
N LYS A 220 -2.81 5.50 -8.35
CA LYS A 220 -3.74 4.39 -8.21
C LYS A 220 -4.06 4.20 -6.73
N GLY A 221 -5.17 4.76 -6.28
CA GLY A 221 -5.63 4.66 -4.90
C GLY A 221 -7.04 5.21 -4.71
N HIS A 222 -7.52 5.27 -3.47
CA HIS A 222 -8.86 5.76 -3.15
C HIS A 222 -8.97 7.27 -3.42
N GLY A 223 -10.18 7.76 -3.74
CA GLY A 223 -10.39 9.18 -4.07
C GLY A 223 -9.96 10.15 -2.96
N SER A 224 -10.09 9.76 -1.69
CA SER A 224 -9.60 10.52 -0.54
C SER A 224 -8.07 10.63 -0.51
N GLN A 225 -7.35 9.55 -0.83
CA GLN A 225 -5.88 9.54 -0.93
C GLN A 225 -5.43 10.41 -2.09
N LYS A 226 -6.09 10.29 -3.26
CA LYS A 226 -5.83 11.11 -4.44
C LYS A 226 -5.99 12.60 -4.14
N ASN A 227 -7.05 12.99 -3.42
CA ASN A 227 -7.28 14.38 -3.02
C ASN A 227 -6.22 14.89 -2.03
N SER A 228 -5.69 14.02 -1.17
CA SER A 228 -4.58 14.37 -0.27
C SER A 228 -3.29 14.61 -1.06
N VAL A 229 -2.99 13.75 -2.04
CA VAL A 229 -1.84 13.91 -2.94
C VAL A 229 -1.97 15.19 -3.77
N GLU A 230 -3.16 15.50 -4.32
CA GLU A 230 -3.42 16.73 -5.06
C GLU A 230 -3.05 17.97 -4.23
N LYS A 231 -3.43 18.03 -2.94
CA LYS A 231 -3.08 19.17 -2.07
C LYS A 231 -1.56 19.37 -1.92
N ARG A 232 -0.81 18.27 -1.84
CA ARG A 232 0.65 18.29 -1.73
C ARG A 232 1.31 18.69 -3.06
N ILE A 233 0.74 18.27 -4.18
CA ILE A 233 1.16 18.71 -5.52
C ILE A 233 0.84 20.19 -5.76
N LEU A 234 -0.32 20.67 -5.32
CA LEU A 234 -0.67 22.09 -5.35
C LEU A 234 0.36 22.91 -4.57
N ARG A 235 0.79 22.44 -3.40
CA ARG A 235 1.85 23.10 -2.64
C ARG A 235 3.17 23.18 -3.42
N LEU A 236 3.58 22.10 -4.09
CA LEU A 236 4.78 22.11 -4.93
C LEU A 236 4.61 23.06 -6.14
N ARG A 237 3.42 23.10 -6.74
CA ARG A 237 3.07 24.03 -7.81
C ARG A 237 3.23 25.48 -7.35
N ASP A 238 2.72 25.83 -6.17
CA ASP A 238 2.84 27.17 -5.59
C ASP A 238 4.30 27.52 -5.32
N ILE A 239 5.10 26.56 -4.85
CA ILE A 239 6.54 26.72 -4.65
C ILE A 239 7.24 27.12 -5.94
N PHE A 240 6.98 26.38 -7.02
CA PHE A 240 7.55 26.68 -8.34
C PHE A 240 7.12 28.03 -8.88
N SER A 241 5.82 28.36 -8.79
CA SER A 241 5.30 29.64 -9.24
C SER A 241 5.91 30.83 -8.49
N ALA A 242 6.03 30.78 -7.17
CA ALA A 242 6.62 31.90 -6.42
C ALA A 242 8.15 32.01 -6.61
N TYR A 243 8.85 30.89 -6.79
CA TYR A 243 10.30 30.94 -7.01
C TYR A 243 10.66 31.42 -8.43
N PHE A 244 10.04 30.83 -9.46
CA PHE A 244 10.38 31.09 -10.87
C PHE A 244 9.48 32.12 -11.56
N GLY A 245 8.42 32.59 -10.89
CA GLY A 245 7.42 33.50 -11.45
C GLY A 245 6.19 32.79 -12.02
N GLU A 246 5.05 33.47 -11.98
CA GLU A 246 3.79 32.97 -12.54
C GLU A 246 3.79 33.00 -14.08
N ARG A 247 3.09 32.04 -14.69
CA ARG A 247 2.87 31.93 -16.15
C ARG A 247 1.43 31.54 -16.42
N GLY A 248 1.00 31.65 -17.68
CA GLY A 248 -0.33 31.22 -18.12
C GLY A 248 -0.66 29.78 -17.72
N PRO A 249 0.08 28.77 -18.23
CA PRO A 249 -0.01 27.41 -17.71
C PRO A 249 0.75 27.29 -16.38
N GLY A 250 0.24 26.50 -15.43
CA GLY A 250 0.95 26.19 -14.19
C GLY A 250 2.10 25.18 -14.42
N PRO A 251 3.11 25.15 -13.54
CA PRO A 251 4.31 24.31 -13.69
C PRO A 251 4.04 22.80 -13.55
N ILE A 252 2.91 22.43 -12.99
CA ILE A 252 2.42 21.05 -12.92
C ILE A 252 0.98 21.04 -13.41
N SER A 253 0.65 20.15 -14.33
CA SER A 253 -0.69 20.00 -14.89
C SER A 253 -1.73 19.61 -13.83
N ARG A 254 -3.01 19.82 -14.13
CA ARG A 254 -4.11 19.21 -13.35
C ARG A 254 -4.18 17.73 -13.66
N TYR A 255 -4.60 16.92 -12.70
CA TYR A 255 -4.70 15.48 -12.89
C TYR A 255 -5.60 15.11 -14.09
N GLN A 256 -5.06 14.28 -14.98
CA GLN A 256 -5.82 13.68 -16.08
C GLN A 256 -5.87 12.15 -15.90
N GLU A 257 -7.04 11.52 -16.03
CA GLU A 257 -7.17 10.07 -15.76
C GLU A 257 -6.31 9.18 -16.66
N SER A 258 -6.05 9.60 -17.89
CA SER A 258 -5.22 8.88 -18.86
C SER A 258 -3.71 9.03 -18.60
N ILE A 259 -3.26 10.21 -18.18
CA ILE A 259 -1.84 10.60 -18.13
C ILE A 259 -1.34 10.70 -16.68
N GLY A 260 -2.11 11.29 -15.78
CA GLY A 260 -1.73 11.61 -14.41
C GLY A 260 -1.47 13.10 -14.22
N TRP A 261 -0.63 13.46 -13.24
CA TRP A 261 -0.01 14.77 -13.14
C TRP A 261 1.28 14.79 -13.95
N GLU A 262 1.56 15.91 -14.59
CA GLU A 262 2.78 16.11 -15.37
C GLU A 262 3.47 17.37 -14.88
N CYS A 263 4.73 17.23 -14.47
CA CYS A 263 5.59 18.35 -14.11
C CYS A 263 6.27 18.85 -15.38
N TYR A 264 6.05 20.11 -15.75
CA TYR A 264 6.67 20.69 -16.93
C TYR A 264 8.10 21.16 -16.65
N ILE A 265 8.48 21.34 -15.39
CA ILE A 265 9.87 21.58 -15.00
C ILE A 265 10.63 20.24 -15.02
N ASN A 266 11.81 20.23 -15.63
CA ASN A 266 12.67 19.06 -15.60
C ASN A 266 13.29 18.90 -14.21
N VAL A 267 13.19 17.70 -13.62
CA VAL A 267 13.79 17.41 -12.31
C VAL A 267 14.74 16.23 -12.47
N GLU A 268 16.00 16.42 -12.11
CA GLU A 268 17.02 15.38 -12.13
C GLU A 268 17.45 15.07 -10.69
N ASP A 269 17.14 13.87 -10.18
CA ASP A 269 17.64 13.42 -8.87
C ASP A 269 18.98 12.69 -9.01
N ARG A 270 20.09 13.36 -8.67
CA ARG A 270 21.44 12.75 -8.69
C ARG A 270 21.78 12.00 -7.41
N THR A 271 20.85 11.89 -6.46
CA THR A 271 21.03 11.14 -5.21
C THR A 271 20.45 9.74 -5.24
N ASP A 272 19.60 9.47 -6.25
CA ASP A 272 18.84 8.23 -6.41
C ASP A 272 18.05 7.86 -5.13
N THR A 273 17.66 8.84 -4.32
CA THR A 273 17.02 8.57 -3.02
C THR A 273 15.66 7.90 -3.18
N TRP A 274 14.86 8.33 -4.17
CA TRP A 274 13.58 7.68 -4.47
C TRP A 274 13.77 6.26 -5.02
N LYS A 275 14.72 6.06 -5.94
CA LYS A 275 15.05 4.72 -6.48
C LYS A 275 15.49 3.75 -5.39
N LYS A 276 16.26 4.21 -4.39
CA LYS A 276 16.63 3.38 -3.23
C LYS A 276 15.40 2.93 -2.44
N ILE A 277 14.47 3.85 -2.17
CA ILE A 277 13.22 3.53 -1.46
C ILE A 277 12.38 2.52 -2.27
N GLU A 278 12.31 2.66 -3.59
CA GLU A 278 11.63 1.69 -4.47
C GLU A 278 12.32 0.33 -4.46
N HIS A 279 13.65 0.31 -4.48
CA HIS A 279 14.42 -0.92 -4.43
C HIS A 279 14.24 -1.65 -3.08
N ASP A 280 14.28 -0.92 -1.96
CA ASP A 280 14.02 -1.46 -0.63
C ASP A 280 12.60 -2.03 -0.54
N ARG A 281 11.61 -1.31 -1.08
CA ARG A 281 10.23 -1.81 -1.18
C ARG A 281 10.13 -3.06 -2.04
N TYR A 282 10.84 -3.12 -3.16
CA TYR A 282 10.85 -4.28 -4.04
C TYR A 282 11.43 -5.51 -3.32
N ASN A 283 12.53 -5.33 -2.57
CA ASN A 283 13.15 -6.40 -1.78
C ASN A 283 12.22 -6.85 -0.63
N ASP A 284 11.58 -5.91 0.06
CA ASP A 284 10.56 -6.18 1.08
C ASP A 284 9.43 -7.06 0.51
N VAL A 285 8.82 -6.64 -0.60
CA VAL A 285 7.74 -7.39 -1.26
C VAL A 285 8.20 -8.76 -1.74
N THR A 286 9.41 -8.86 -2.30
CA THR A 286 9.97 -10.12 -2.79
C THR A 286 10.21 -11.12 -1.66
N SER A 287 10.58 -10.64 -0.47
CA SER A 287 10.77 -11.50 0.71
C SER A 287 9.46 -12.12 1.26
N MET A 288 8.30 -11.58 0.87
CA MET A 288 6.99 -12.05 1.34
C MET A 288 6.33 -13.10 0.44
N LEU A 289 6.79 -13.21 -0.82
CA LEU A 289 6.29 -14.15 -1.83
C LEU A 289 6.97 -15.51 -1.72
#